data_AF-V4L1N6-F1
#
_entry.id   AF-V4L1N6-F1
#
_cell.length_a   1.000
_cell.length_b   1.000
_cell.length_c   1.000
_cell.angle_alpha   90.00
_cell.angle_beta   90.00
_cell.angle_gamma   90.00
#
_symmetry.space_group_name_H-M   'P 1'
#
loop_
_entity.id
_entity.type
_entity.pdbx_description
1 polymer ?
#
loop_
_entity_poly.entity_id
_entity_poly.type
_entity_poly.pdbx_seq_one_letter_code
_entity_poly.pdbx_strand_id
1 'polypeptide(L)'
;WRRFVHDRAPEIDISELESLFSANSDTAAKKSTGRRGPSISKPDKVQLVDLRRANNCEIMLTKIKIPLPDMLSAVLALDSSALDIDQVENLIKFCPTKEEMELLRNYAGDKEMLGKCEQFFMELMKVPRIEAKLRVFGFKITFAAQVEELEGYLNTINAATKEVKESAKLRQIMQTILTLGNALNQGTARGSAVGFKLDSLLKLSDTRARNNKMTLMHYLCKLVGEKMPELLDFANDLVHLEAASKIELKTLAEEMQALNKGIEKILQELMASENDGAISLGFREVLKEFLHTAEEQVKLLASLYMESGRNADSLSHYFGEDPARCPFEQVTKILTLFMKTFIKSREENEKLAEAEKKKLEKEAIKEKSATKKDAADNDNELNLQIHRHRT
;
A
#
# COMPACT_ATOMS: atom_id res chain seq x y z
N TRP A 1 31.94 -10.33 22.66
CA TRP A 1 31.79 -9.73 24.00
C TRP A 1 32.98 -9.96 24.92
N ARG A 2 33.40 -11.18 25.26
CA ARG A 2 34.65 -11.40 26.05
C ARG A 2 35.98 -11.07 25.33
N ARG A 3 35.94 -10.59 24.08
CA ARG A 3 37.10 -10.17 23.28
C ARG A 3 37.29 -8.65 23.20
N PHE A 4 36.45 -7.87 23.88
CA PHE A 4 36.51 -6.39 23.90
C PHE A 4 36.89 -5.83 25.27
N VAL A 5 37.33 -6.67 26.21
CA VAL A 5 37.67 -6.25 27.56
C VAL A 5 39.19 -6.41 27.71
N HIS A 6 39.85 -5.26 27.92
CA HIS A 6 41.29 -4.95 28.02
C HIS A 6 41.83 -4.31 26.73
N ASP A 7 42.26 -3.04 26.68
CA ASP A 7 42.84 -2.17 27.71
C ASP A 7 42.30 -0.73 27.67
N ARG A 8 42.24 -0.10 28.86
CA ARG A 8 41.84 1.30 29.18
C ARG A 8 40.35 1.61 29.07
N ALA A 9 39.57 1.08 30.01
CA ALA A 9 38.36 1.79 30.42
C ALA A 9 38.78 3.11 31.11
N PRO A 10 38.21 4.27 30.75
CA PRO A 10 38.50 5.53 31.42
C PRO A 10 38.08 5.44 32.89
N GLU A 11 38.88 6.01 33.80
CA GLU A 11 38.45 6.23 35.19
C GLU A 11 37.23 7.12 35.17
N ILE A 12 36.12 6.58 35.63
CA ILE A 12 34.87 7.32 35.80
C ILE A 12 34.95 7.97 37.17
N ASP A 13 34.95 9.31 37.21
CA ASP A 13 34.78 10.04 38.46
C ASP A 13 33.37 9.80 38.98
N ILE A 14 33.25 8.87 39.93
CA ILE A 14 31.98 8.48 40.51
C ILE A 14 31.34 9.65 41.26
N SER A 15 32.13 10.61 41.76
CA SER A 15 31.60 11.79 42.46
C SER A 15 30.97 12.78 41.49
N GLU A 16 31.58 12.99 40.32
CA GLU A 16 31.00 13.80 39.25
C GLU A 16 29.74 13.12 38.68
N LEU A 17 29.80 11.81 38.46
CA LEU A 17 28.66 11.03 37.96
C LEU A 17 27.48 11.05 38.95
N GLU A 18 27.73 10.87 40.25
CA GLU A 18 26.69 11.01 41.28
C GLU A 18 26.19 12.45 41.36
N SER A 19 27.04 13.47 41.25
CA SER A 19 26.58 14.87 41.24
C SER A 19 25.69 15.21 40.05
N LEU A 20 25.95 14.64 38.87
CA LEU A 20 25.24 14.95 37.64
C LEU A 20 23.97 14.12 37.45
N PHE A 21 23.91 12.92 38.04
CA PHE A 21 22.85 11.94 37.80
C PHE A 21 22.14 11.44 39.07
N SER A 22 22.42 12.01 40.25
CA SER A 22 21.58 11.77 41.43
C SER A 22 20.19 12.35 41.22
N ALA A 23 19.16 11.53 41.46
CA ALA A 23 17.80 12.04 41.59
C ALA A 23 17.77 13.03 42.76
N ASN A 24 17.33 14.27 42.53
CA ASN A 24 17.26 15.31 43.55
C ASN A 24 16.49 14.81 44.78
N SER A 25 17.22 14.35 45.79
CA SER A 25 16.76 14.25 47.16
C SER A 25 17.19 15.53 47.86
N ASP A 26 16.28 16.52 47.84
CA ASP A 26 16.44 17.74 48.62
C ASP A 26 16.42 17.39 50.12
N THR A 27 17.56 17.00 50.66
CA THR A 27 17.83 16.99 52.09
C THR A 27 19.21 17.55 52.37
N ALA A 28 19.29 18.88 52.53
CA ALA A 28 20.36 19.50 53.29
C ALA A 28 19.85 20.74 54.02
N ALA A 29 19.61 20.57 55.32
CA ALA A 29 19.42 21.64 56.26
C ALA A 29 20.68 22.53 56.36
N LYS A 30 20.52 23.85 56.32
CA LYS A 30 21.02 24.77 57.36
C LYS A 30 20.55 26.23 57.17
N LYS A 31 19.78 26.69 58.17
CA LYS A 31 19.81 28.01 58.86
C LYS A 31 20.04 29.29 58.04
N SER A 32 18.97 30.09 57.91
CA SER A 32 18.70 31.30 58.73
C SER A 32 18.17 32.51 57.94
N THR A 33 17.09 33.07 58.50
CA THR A 33 16.55 34.44 58.38
C THR A 33 16.12 34.94 57.00
N GLY A 34 14.79 35.00 56.80
CA GLY A 34 14.19 35.86 55.77
C GLY A 34 12.77 35.43 55.39
N ARG A 35 11.77 36.10 56.01
CA ARG A 35 10.33 36.04 55.71
C ARG A 35 9.98 35.51 54.30
N ARG A 36 9.25 34.39 54.24
CA ARG A 36 8.34 34.07 53.12
C ARG A 36 7.00 33.64 53.69
N GLY A 37 5.93 34.24 53.17
CA GLY A 37 4.55 33.94 53.53
C GLY A 37 4.16 32.48 53.20
N PRO A 38 3.00 32.01 53.69
CA PRO A 38 2.64 30.61 53.57
C PRO A 38 2.37 30.27 52.11
N SER A 39 3.30 29.53 51.50
CA SER A 39 3.00 28.73 50.32
C SER A 39 2.03 27.65 50.77
N ILE A 40 0.79 27.74 50.32
CA ILE A 40 -0.20 26.67 50.43
C ILE A 40 0.41 25.47 49.70
N SER A 41 0.97 24.52 50.44
CA SER A 41 1.37 23.23 49.89
C SER A 41 0.09 22.57 49.38
N LYS A 42 -0.03 22.41 48.07
CA LYS A 42 -1.03 21.50 47.51
C LYS A 42 -0.83 20.15 48.20
N PRO A 43 -1.89 19.46 48.64
CA PRO A 43 -1.73 18.12 49.21
C PRO A 43 -0.99 17.25 48.21
N ASP A 44 0.07 16.57 48.67
CA ASP A 44 0.84 15.64 47.86
C ASP A 44 -0.12 14.56 47.35
N LYS A 45 -0.26 14.48 46.03
CA LYS A 45 -1.08 13.45 45.41
C LYS A 45 -0.39 12.10 45.58
N VAL A 46 -1.17 11.09 45.94
CA VAL A 46 -0.70 9.71 46.08
C VAL A 46 -0.49 9.13 44.69
N GLN A 47 0.75 8.72 44.45
CA GLN A 47 1.16 8.11 43.19
C GLN A 47 1.47 6.62 43.42
N LEU A 48 0.76 5.77 42.68
CA LEU A 48 0.87 4.31 42.77
C LEU A 48 1.42 3.72 41.48
N VAL A 49 1.14 4.35 40.34
CA VAL A 49 1.64 3.95 39.02
C VAL A 49 3.02 4.56 38.81
N ASP A 50 3.89 3.81 38.11
CA ASP A 50 5.23 4.27 37.74
C ASP A 50 5.19 5.68 37.12
N LEU A 51 6.11 6.55 37.53
CA LEU A 51 6.12 7.96 37.16
C LEU A 51 6.20 8.19 35.65
N ARG A 52 6.97 7.38 34.93
CA ARG A 52 7.06 7.51 33.48
C ARG A 52 5.75 7.07 32.83
N ARG A 53 5.13 5.98 33.30
CA ARG A 53 3.83 5.51 32.84
C ARG A 53 2.72 6.53 33.12
N ALA A 54 2.66 7.07 34.33
CA ALA A 54 1.69 8.08 34.75
C ALA A 54 1.82 9.37 33.91
N ASN A 55 3.04 9.88 33.73
CA ASN A 55 3.27 11.07 32.91
C ASN A 55 2.85 10.86 31.45
N ASN A 56 3.19 9.71 30.86
CA ASN A 56 2.77 9.39 29.49
C ASN A 56 1.24 9.29 29.35
N CYS A 57 0.57 8.73 30.37
CA CYS A 57 -0.89 8.66 30.42
C CYS A 57 -1.51 10.07 30.51
N GLU A 58 -0.99 10.92 31.39
CA GLU A 58 -1.47 12.29 31.51
C GLU A 58 -1.27 13.09 30.22
N ILE A 59 -0.13 12.93 29.54
CA ILE A 59 0.10 13.55 28.22
C ILE A 59 -0.93 13.04 27.21
N MET A 60 -1.22 11.74 27.17
CA MET A 60 -2.25 11.20 26.28
C MET A 60 -3.62 11.81 26.60
N LEU A 61 -3.99 11.91 27.87
CA LEU A 61 -5.27 12.48 28.29
C LEU A 61 -5.43 13.94 27.83
N THR A 62 -4.35 14.72 27.70
CA THR A 62 -4.44 16.09 27.13
C THR A 62 -4.86 16.10 25.66
N LYS A 63 -4.66 15.00 24.93
CA LYS A 63 -5.08 14.85 23.53
C LYS A 63 -6.56 14.49 23.40
N ILE A 64 -7.15 13.88 24.43
CA ILE A 64 -8.58 13.57 24.49
C ILE A 64 -9.29 14.75 25.16
N LYS A 65 -9.89 15.62 24.35
CA LYS A 65 -10.55 16.85 24.84
C LYS A 65 -11.97 16.61 25.38
N ILE A 66 -12.29 15.37 25.73
CA ILE A 66 -13.61 14.93 26.16
C ILE A 66 -13.55 14.61 27.65
N PRO A 67 -14.52 15.07 28.47
CA PRO A 67 -14.60 14.66 29.87
C PRO A 67 -14.66 13.14 30.03
N LEU A 68 -14.04 12.62 31.09
CA LEU A 68 -13.94 11.19 31.35
C LEU A 68 -15.29 10.43 31.34
N PRO A 69 -16.36 10.93 32.00
CA PRO A 69 -17.67 10.27 31.95
C PRO A 69 -18.26 10.22 30.53
N ASP A 70 -18.08 11.29 29.76
CA ASP A 70 -18.59 11.39 28.38
C ASP A 70 -17.83 10.45 27.45
N MET A 71 -16.51 10.32 27.65
CA MET A 71 -15.68 9.35 26.93
C MET A 71 -16.14 7.92 27.21
N LEU A 72 -16.35 7.54 28.47
CA LEU A 72 -16.86 6.19 28.80
C LEU A 72 -18.24 5.93 28.20
N SER A 73 -19.11 6.95 28.23
CA SER A 73 -20.44 6.88 27.60
C SER A 73 -20.33 6.66 26.09
N ALA A 74 -19.42 7.38 25.42
CA ALA A 74 -19.15 7.21 23.99
C ALA A 74 -18.63 5.81 23.65
N VAL A 75 -17.74 5.23 24.48
CA VAL A 75 -17.25 3.86 24.31
C VAL A 75 -18.39 2.84 24.46
N LEU A 76 -19.25 3.00 25.47
CA LEU A 76 -20.40 2.11 25.66
C LEU A 76 -21.47 2.29 24.59
N ALA A 77 -21.60 3.49 24.01
CA ALA A 77 -22.49 3.76 22.88
C ALA A 77 -21.88 3.38 21.51
N LEU A 78 -20.60 3.02 21.46
CA LEU A 78 -19.84 2.78 20.23
C LEU A 78 -19.94 3.96 19.24
N ASP A 79 -19.88 5.18 19.77
CA ASP A 79 -20.11 6.43 19.04
C ASP A 79 -18.84 6.96 18.35
N SER A 80 -18.72 6.65 17.07
CA SER A 80 -17.61 7.07 16.21
C SER A 80 -17.60 8.56 15.87
N SER A 81 -18.64 9.32 16.23
CA SER A 81 -18.65 10.79 16.08
C SER A 81 -17.97 11.50 17.25
N ALA A 82 -17.94 10.85 18.41
CA ALA A 82 -17.28 11.35 19.61
C ALA A 82 -15.82 10.91 19.72
N LEU A 83 -15.51 9.67 19.35
CA LEU A 83 -14.16 9.10 19.42
C LEU A 83 -13.73 8.52 18.08
N ASP A 84 -12.63 9.05 17.53
CA ASP A 84 -12.01 8.53 16.32
C ASP A 84 -11.11 7.31 16.61
N ILE A 85 -10.63 6.66 15.54
CA ILE A 85 -9.80 5.45 15.66
C ILE A 85 -8.46 5.73 16.38
N ASP A 86 -7.85 6.89 16.15
CA ASP A 86 -6.57 7.24 16.79
C ASP A 86 -6.75 7.42 18.29
N GLN A 87 -7.86 8.03 18.71
CA GLN A 87 -8.23 8.17 20.11
C GLN A 87 -8.53 6.82 20.75
N VAL A 88 -9.27 5.93 20.07
CA VAL A 88 -9.54 4.57 20.58
C VAL A 88 -8.26 3.76 20.74
N GLU A 89 -7.34 3.80 19.77
CA GLU A 89 -6.04 3.11 19.86
C GLU A 89 -5.16 3.67 20.97
N ASN A 90 -5.18 5.00 21.17
CA ASN A 90 -4.54 5.61 22.32
C ASN A 90 -5.17 5.13 23.64
N LEU A 91 -6.50 5.06 23.74
CA LEU A 91 -7.17 4.54 24.94
C LEU A 91 -6.79 3.09 25.22
N ILE A 92 -6.73 2.22 24.20
CA ILE A 92 -6.29 0.82 24.33
C ILE A 92 -4.86 0.75 24.87
N LYS A 93 -3.94 1.54 24.30
CA LYS A 93 -2.53 1.60 24.74
C LYS A 93 -2.36 2.05 26.20
N PHE A 94 -3.30 2.82 26.71
CA PHE A 94 -3.29 3.34 28.07
C PHE A 94 -4.35 2.72 28.97
N CYS A 95 -4.95 1.58 28.59
CA CYS A 95 -5.71 0.77 29.53
C CYS A 95 -4.81 0.30 30.70
N PRO A 96 -5.35 0.22 31.93
CA PRO A 96 -4.59 -0.26 33.08
C PRO A 96 -4.26 -1.74 32.92
N THR A 97 -3.05 -2.13 33.31
CA THR A 97 -2.66 -3.55 33.35
C THR A 97 -3.39 -4.27 34.48
N LYS A 98 -3.34 -5.61 34.49
CA LYS A 98 -3.95 -6.41 35.56
C LYS A 98 -3.34 -6.11 36.93
N GLU A 99 -2.04 -5.87 36.95
CA GLU A 99 -1.27 -5.51 38.14
C GLU A 99 -1.66 -4.10 38.63
N GLU A 100 -1.77 -3.13 37.73
CA GLU A 100 -2.21 -1.76 38.05
C GLU A 100 -3.66 -1.75 38.58
N MET A 101 -4.56 -2.51 37.95
CA MET A 101 -5.94 -2.66 38.43
C MET A 101 -5.99 -3.25 39.84
N GLU A 102 -5.16 -4.27 40.13
CA GLU A 102 -5.12 -4.91 41.44
C GLU A 102 -4.53 -3.99 42.52
N LEU A 103 -3.48 -3.25 42.18
CA LEU A 103 -2.89 -2.24 43.05
C LEU A 103 -3.94 -1.17 43.44
N LEU A 104 -4.73 -0.70 42.46
CA LEU A 104 -5.77 0.31 42.68
C LEU A 104 -6.97 -0.23 43.46
N ARG A 105 -7.35 -1.51 43.28
CA ARG A 105 -8.41 -2.15 44.08
C ARG A 105 -8.04 -2.26 45.55
N ASN A 106 -6.78 -2.58 45.83
CA ASN A 106 -6.28 -2.78 47.19
C ASN A 106 -5.88 -1.48 47.90
N TYR A 107 -5.96 -0.34 47.21
CA TYR A 107 -5.68 0.95 47.83
C TYR A 107 -6.81 1.34 48.80
N ALA A 108 -6.48 1.35 50.10
CA ALA A 108 -7.39 1.67 51.20
C ALA A 108 -7.40 3.16 51.59
N GLY A 109 -6.58 4.00 50.94
CA GLY A 109 -6.53 5.43 51.21
C GLY A 109 -7.63 6.22 50.50
N ASP A 110 -7.57 7.54 50.62
CA ASP A 110 -8.52 8.43 49.94
C ASP A 110 -8.26 8.46 48.43
N LYS A 111 -9.25 7.99 47.66
CA LYS A 111 -9.18 7.89 46.20
C LYS A 111 -9.14 9.26 45.52
N GLU A 112 -9.61 10.32 46.19
CA GLU A 112 -9.55 11.69 45.66
C GLU A 112 -8.11 12.24 45.66
N MET A 113 -7.26 11.69 46.53
CA MET A 113 -5.85 12.09 46.66
C MET A 113 -4.97 11.44 45.59
N LEU A 114 -5.48 10.49 44.79
CA LEU A 114 -4.71 9.82 43.75
C LEU A 114 -4.28 10.78 42.61
N GLY A 115 -3.18 10.42 41.94
CA GLY A 115 -2.72 11.04 40.70
C GLY A 115 -3.78 10.99 39.59
N LYS A 116 -3.65 11.83 38.55
CA LYS A 116 -4.68 11.88 37.49
C LYS A 116 -4.73 10.58 36.68
N CYS A 117 -3.58 9.93 36.48
CA CYS A 117 -3.49 8.63 35.82
C CYS A 117 -4.27 7.56 36.59
N GLU A 118 -4.09 7.49 37.91
CA GLU A 118 -4.80 6.55 38.77
C GLU A 118 -6.31 6.85 38.82
N GLN A 119 -6.70 8.12 38.90
CA GLN A 119 -8.11 8.52 38.79
C GLN A 119 -8.72 8.09 37.45
N PHE A 120 -7.98 8.25 36.35
CA PHE A 120 -8.40 7.77 35.04
C PHE A 120 -8.60 6.25 35.01
N PHE A 121 -7.65 5.48 35.55
CA PHE A 121 -7.75 4.02 35.60
C PHE A 121 -8.95 3.57 36.46
N MET A 122 -9.20 4.25 37.57
CA MET A 122 -10.37 4.00 38.42
C MET A 122 -11.69 4.20 37.67
N GLU A 123 -11.78 5.21 36.80
CA GLU A 123 -12.93 5.42 35.93
C GLU A 123 -13.06 4.29 34.89
N LEU A 124 -11.98 3.93 34.19
CA LEU A 124 -11.98 2.82 33.22
C LEU A 124 -12.41 1.50 33.86
N MET A 125 -11.98 1.24 35.09
CA MET A 125 -12.29 0.01 35.84
C MET A 125 -13.78 -0.11 36.22
N LYS A 126 -14.57 0.97 36.13
CA LYS A 126 -16.03 0.87 36.28
C LYS A 126 -16.68 0.11 35.12
N VAL A 127 -16.03 0.10 33.96
CA VAL A 127 -16.50 -0.63 32.78
C VAL A 127 -15.85 -2.02 32.74
N PRO A 128 -16.63 -3.10 32.83
CA PRO A 128 -16.09 -4.46 32.72
C PRO A 128 -15.39 -4.64 31.37
N ARG A 129 -14.18 -5.23 31.39
CA ARG A 129 -13.43 -5.56 30.16
C ARG A 129 -13.30 -4.39 29.18
N ILE A 130 -13.06 -3.18 29.69
CA ILE A 130 -12.95 -1.96 28.91
C ILE A 130 -12.01 -2.07 27.70
N GLU A 131 -10.85 -2.74 27.84
CA GLU A 131 -9.93 -2.95 26.72
C GLU A 131 -10.57 -3.77 25.59
N ALA A 132 -11.34 -4.81 25.92
CA ALA A 132 -12.04 -5.63 24.93
C ALA A 132 -13.15 -4.83 24.23
N LYS A 133 -13.92 -4.03 25.00
CA LYS A 133 -14.95 -3.14 24.43
C LYS A 133 -14.35 -2.07 23.52
N LEU A 134 -13.20 -1.49 23.88
CA LEU A 134 -12.46 -0.54 23.04
C LEU A 134 -11.95 -1.19 21.75
N ARG A 135 -11.45 -2.44 21.82
CA ARG A 135 -11.02 -3.18 20.61
C ARG A 135 -12.19 -3.48 19.68
N VAL A 136 -13.35 -3.84 20.23
CA VAL A 136 -14.60 -4.00 19.47
C VAL A 136 -15.01 -2.69 18.83
N PHE A 137 -14.92 -1.59 19.57
CA PHE A 137 -15.25 -0.27 19.06
C PHE A 137 -14.32 0.16 17.92
N GLY A 138 -13.01 -0.01 18.08
CA GLY A 138 -12.02 0.26 17.03
C GLY A 138 -12.31 -0.54 15.76
N PHE A 139 -12.61 -1.84 15.90
CA PHE A 139 -13.00 -2.66 14.76
C PHE A 139 -14.28 -2.16 14.08
N LYS A 140 -15.32 -1.78 14.85
CA LYS A 140 -16.55 -1.21 14.27
C LYS A 140 -16.27 0.07 13.48
N ILE A 141 -15.37 0.94 13.95
CA ILE A 141 -15.00 2.17 13.24
C ILE A 141 -14.37 1.85 11.88
N THR A 142 -13.44 0.88 11.84
CA THR A 142 -12.67 0.57 10.62
C THR A 142 -13.36 -0.41 9.68
N PHE A 143 -14.38 -1.14 10.15
CA PHE A 143 -14.98 -2.26 9.43
C PHE A 143 -15.44 -1.91 8.01
N ALA A 144 -16.23 -0.85 7.85
CA ALA A 144 -16.79 -0.48 6.55
C ALA A 144 -15.69 -0.17 5.52
N ALA A 145 -14.67 0.59 5.94
CA ALA A 145 -13.53 0.92 5.08
C ALA A 145 -12.72 -0.33 4.69
N GLN A 146 -12.51 -1.25 5.64
CA GLN A 146 -11.81 -2.52 5.38
C GLN A 146 -12.57 -3.42 4.39
N VAL A 147 -13.90 -3.48 4.52
CA VAL A 147 -14.75 -4.23 3.58
C VAL A 147 -14.70 -3.61 2.19
N GLU A 148 -14.88 -2.29 2.08
CA GLU A 148 -14.86 -1.57 0.80
C GLU A 148 -13.50 -1.70 0.08
N GLU A 149 -12.40 -1.55 0.82
CA GLU A 149 -11.06 -1.69 0.26
C GLU A 149 -10.81 -3.11 -0.25
N LEU A 150 -11.12 -4.13 0.55
CA LEU A 150 -10.95 -5.54 0.16
C LEU A 150 -11.85 -5.89 -1.05
N GLU A 151 -13.10 -5.43 -1.05
CA GLU A 151 -14.01 -5.59 -2.19
C GLU A 151 -13.44 -4.93 -3.47
N GLY A 152 -12.85 -3.74 -3.35
CA GLY A 152 -12.20 -3.05 -4.46
C GLY A 152 -11.05 -3.85 -5.09
N TYR A 153 -10.19 -4.45 -4.27
CA TYR A 153 -9.10 -5.30 -4.76
C TYR A 153 -9.63 -6.58 -5.44
N LEU A 154 -10.64 -7.23 -4.85
CA LEU A 154 -11.25 -8.44 -5.40
C LEU A 154 -11.93 -8.17 -6.75
N ASN A 155 -12.66 -7.06 -6.86
CA ASN A 155 -13.28 -6.64 -8.11
C ASN A 155 -12.24 -6.30 -9.18
N THR A 156 -11.11 -5.70 -8.80
CA THR A 156 -9.98 -5.44 -9.72
C THR A 156 -9.40 -6.75 -10.28
N ILE A 157 -9.25 -7.79 -9.46
CA ILE A 157 -8.81 -9.13 -9.90
C ILE A 157 -9.78 -9.72 -10.91
N ASN A 158 -11.09 -9.66 -10.62
CA ASN A 158 -12.13 -10.20 -11.49
C ASN A 158 -12.18 -9.47 -12.83
N ALA A 159 -12.15 -8.14 -12.80
CA ALA A 159 -12.16 -7.30 -13.99
C ALA A 159 -10.93 -7.57 -14.87
N ALA A 160 -9.72 -7.56 -14.31
CA ALA A 160 -8.49 -7.84 -15.06
C ALA A 160 -8.49 -9.25 -15.66
N THR A 161 -8.98 -10.25 -14.92
CA THR A 161 -9.11 -11.62 -15.42
C THR A 161 -10.04 -11.69 -16.62
N LYS A 162 -11.21 -11.05 -16.51
CA LYS A 162 -12.22 -11.00 -17.58
C LYS A 162 -11.67 -10.29 -18.82
N GLU A 163 -11.13 -9.10 -18.65
CA GLU A 163 -10.52 -8.28 -19.71
C GLU A 163 -9.49 -9.06 -20.52
N VAL A 164 -8.55 -9.75 -19.84
CA VAL A 164 -7.50 -10.52 -20.49
C VAL A 164 -8.08 -11.71 -21.28
N LYS A 165 -9.06 -12.42 -20.74
CA LYS A 165 -9.65 -13.62 -21.38
C LYS A 165 -10.56 -13.25 -22.56
N GLU A 166 -11.23 -12.11 -22.46
CA GLU A 166 -12.21 -11.65 -23.45
C GLU A 166 -11.58 -10.79 -24.55
N SER A 167 -10.42 -10.14 -24.32
CA SER A 167 -9.76 -9.32 -25.34
C SER A 167 -9.41 -10.12 -26.60
N ALA A 168 -10.18 -9.90 -27.66
CA ALA A 168 -9.93 -10.46 -28.98
C ALA A 168 -8.62 -9.89 -29.57
N LYS A 169 -8.31 -8.63 -29.27
CA LYS A 169 -7.10 -7.96 -29.77
C LYS A 169 -5.84 -8.58 -29.18
N LEU A 170 -5.81 -8.81 -27.86
CA LEU A 170 -4.69 -9.50 -27.21
C LEU A 170 -4.49 -10.90 -27.80
N ARG A 171 -5.57 -11.64 -28.04
CA ARG A 171 -5.54 -12.98 -28.65
C ARG A 171 -4.90 -12.95 -30.05
N GLN A 172 -5.25 -11.99 -30.89
CA GLN A 172 -4.66 -11.84 -32.21
C GLN A 172 -3.18 -11.43 -32.17
N ILE A 173 -2.79 -10.60 -31.20
CA ILE A 173 -1.37 -10.27 -30.96
C ILE A 173 -0.58 -11.52 -30.55
N MET A 174 -1.10 -12.33 -29.62
CA MET A 174 -0.47 -13.60 -29.22
C MET A 174 -0.32 -14.54 -30.42
N GLN A 175 -1.33 -14.64 -31.27
CA GLN A 175 -1.26 -15.44 -32.50
C GLN A 175 -0.20 -14.93 -33.47
N THR A 176 -0.07 -13.61 -33.61
CA THR A 176 0.95 -12.98 -34.46
C THR A 176 2.35 -13.31 -33.94
N ILE A 177 2.55 -13.25 -32.62
CA ILE A 177 3.81 -13.63 -31.96
C ILE A 177 4.14 -15.10 -32.24
N LEU A 178 3.16 -16.00 -32.12
CA LEU A 178 3.36 -17.42 -32.42
C LEU A 178 3.80 -17.63 -33.87
N THR A 179 3.13 -16.98 -34.83
CA THR A 179 3.48 -17.05 -36.26
C THR A 179 4.90 -16.56 -36.52
N LEU A 180 5.28 -15.41 -35.94
CA LEU A 180 6.65 -14.90 -36.04
C LEU A 180 7.67 -15.85 -35.41
N GLY A 181 7.36 -16.40 -34.24
CA GLY A 181 8.21 -17.38 -33.56
C GLY A 181 8.43 -18.64 -34.39
N ASN A 182 7.38 -19.20 -34.99
CA ASN A 182 7.49 -20.38 -35.86
C ASN A 182 8.31 -20.09 -37.12
N ALA A 183 8.08 -18.94 -37.76
CA ALA A 183 8.85 -18.53 -38.94
C ALA A 183 10.34 -18.35 -38.63
N LEU A 184 10.69 -17.71 -37.50
CA LEU A 184 12.08 -17.52 -37.09
C LEU A 184 12.78 -18.83 -36.71
N ASN A 185 12.03 -19.79 -36.18
CA ASN A 185 12.56 -21.08 -35.73
C ASN A 185 12.38 -22.20 -36.76
N GLN A 186 12.02 -21.88 -38.01
CA GLN A 186 11.80 -22.86 -39.07
C GLN A 186 13.03 -23.76 -39.24
N GLY A 187 12.80 -25.07 -39.34
CA GLY A 187 13.88 -26.06 -39.43
C GLY A 187 14.52 -26.46 -38.10
N THR A 188 14.06 -25.89 -36.98
CA THR A 188 14.44 -26.35 -35.62
C THR A 188 13.27 -27.09 -34.96
N ALA A 189 13.52 -27.75 -33.82
CA ALA A 189 12.47 -28.36 -33.00
C ALA A 189 11.41 -27.35 -32.50
N ARG A 190 11.66 -26.04 -32.61
CA ARG A 190 10.74 -24.96 -32.19
C ARG A 190 9.97 -24.32 -33.35
N GLY A 191 10.14 -24.79 -34.59
CA GLY A 191 9.55 -24.17 -35.80
C GLY A 191 8.08 -24.49 -36.08
N SER A 192 7.47 -25.41 -35.31
CA SER A 192 6.08 -25.86 -35.49
C SER A 192 5.32 -25.88 -34.16
N ALA A 193 5.55 -24.88 -33.31
CA ALA A 193 4.87 -24.78 -32.03
C ALA A 193 3.39 -24.43 -32.21
N VAL A 194 2.54 -25.01 -31.36
CA VAL A 194 1.10 -24.70 -31.28
C VAL A 194 0.78 -23.64 -30.22
N GLY A 195 1.80 -23.23 -29.44
CA GLY A 195 1.72 -22.24 -28.38
C GLY A 195 3.10 -22.01 -27.77
N PHE A 196 3.20 -21.04 -26.86
CA PHE A 196 4.44 -20.72 -26.15
C PHE A 196 4.16 -20.39 -24.69
N LYS A 197 5.17 -20.57 -23.84
CA LYS A 197 5.10 -20.22 -22.41
C LYS A 197 5.03 -18.72 -22.22
N LEU A 198 4.27 -18.25 -21.21
CA LEU A 198 3.95 -16.83 -21.03
C LEU A 198 5.21 -15.95 -20.91
N ASP A 199 6.23 -16.41 -20.20
CA ASP A 199 7.52 -15.72 -20.05
C ASP A 199 8.24 -15.45 -21.39
N SER A 200 7.87 -16.14 -22.47
CA SER A 200 8.44 -15.91 -23.80
C SER A 200 8.14 -14.51 -24.33
N LEU A 201 7.07 -13.87 -23.84
CA LEU A 201 6.74 -12.48 -24.18
C LEU A 201 7.85 -11.50 -23.81
N LEU A 202 8.56 -11.77 -22.70
CA LEU A 202 9.64 -10.91 -22.23
C LEU A 202 10.88 -10.97 -23.15
N LYS A 203 11.06 -12.08 -23.87
CA LYS A 203 12.21 -12.34 -24.75
C LYS A 203 12.11 -11.64 -26.11
N LEU A 204 10.95 -11.06 -26.44
CA LEU A 204 10.74 -10.32 -27.69
C LEU A 204 11.63 -9.08 -27.78
N SER A 205 11.98 -8.49 -26.64
CA SER A 205 12.91 -7.36 -26.56
C SER A 205 14.38 -7.77 -26.67
N ASP A 206 14.70 -9.01 -26.29
CA ASP A 206 16.07 -9.53 -26.32
C ASP A 206 16.46 -10.03 -27.72
N THR A 207 15.48 -10.49 -28.49
CA THR A 207 15.70 -11.02 -29.83
C THR A 207 15.93 -9.87 -30.82
N ARG A 208 17.18 -9.68 -31.25
CA ARG A 208 17.58 -8.61 -32.19
C ARG A 208 17.64 -9.07 -33.63
N ALA A 209 17.31 -8.17 -34.56
CA ALA A 209 17.58 -8.35 -35.97
C ALA A 209 19.09 -8.44 -36.24
N ARG A 210 19.48 -9.06 -37.36
CA ARG A 210 20.91 -9.26 -37.73
C ARG A 210 21.73 -7.96 -37.77
N ASN A 211 21.09 -6.84 -38.08
CA ASN A 211 21.73 -5.52 -38.12
C ASN A 211 21.80 -4.82 -36.74
N ASN A 212 21.32 -5.46 -35.67
CA ASN A 212 21.20 -4.94 -34.31
C ASN A 212 20.39 -3.63 -34.15
N LYS A 213 19.72 -3.16 -35.22
CA LYS A 213 18.98 -1.88 -35.22
C LYS A 213 17.58 -1.98 -34.64
N MET A 214 16.98 -3.17 -34.62
CA MET A 214 15.62 -3.38 -34.10
C MET A 214 15.50 -4.72 -33.37
N THR A 215 14.54 -4.82 -32.45
CA THR A 215 14.18 -6.07 -31.75
C THR A 215 12.96 -6.71 -32.40
N LEU A 216 12.65 -7.95 -32.04
CA LEU A 216 11.44 -8.63 -32.49
C LEU A 216 10.18 -7.92 -32.01
N MET A 217 10.20 -7.30 -30.82
CA MET A 217 9.11 -6.43 -30.35
C MET A 217 8.87 -5.23 -31.29
N HIS A 218 9.94 -4.55 -31.72
CA HIS A 218 9.81 -3.45 -32.69
C HIS A 218 9.23 -3.94 -34.01
N TYR A 219 9.70 -5.09 -34.49
CA TYR A 219 9.20 -5.68 -35.73
C TYR A 219 7.72 -6.08 -35.61
N LEU A 220 7.30 -6.67 -34.48
CA LEU A 220 5.90 -6.95 -34.18
C LEU A 220 5.05 -5.68 -34.24
N CYS A 221 5.46 -4.61 -33.55
CA CYS A 221 4.73 -3.33 -33.56
C CYS A 221 4.60 -2.77 -34.98
N LYS A 222 5.67 -2.84 -35.78
CA LYS A 222 5.64 -2.40 -37.19
C LYS A 222 4.67 -3.25 -38.02
N LEU A 223 4.76 -4.58 -37.91
CA LEU A 223 3.89 -5.50 -38.66
C LEU A 223 2.41 -5.29 -38.31
N VAL A 224 2.10 -5.17 -37.02
CA VAL A 224 0.75 -4.88 -36.54
C VAL A 224 0.28 -3.54 -37.09
N GLY A 225 1.08 -2.48 -37.02
CA GLY A 225 0.69 -1.17 -37.55
C GLY A 225 0.45 -1.14 -39.06
N GLU A 226 1.17 -1.96 -39.83
CA GLU A 226 1.02 -2.04 -41.29
C GLU A 226 -0.14 -2.95 -41.75
N LYS A 227 -0.46 -4.00 -40.99
CA LYS A 227 -1.38 -5.07 -41.43
C LYS A 227 -2.69 -5.14 -40.64
N MET A 228 -2.65 -4.75 -39.37
CA MET A 228 -3.76 -4.89 -38.40
C MET A 228 -3.76 -3.68 -37.42
N PRO A 229 -3.87 -2.44 -37.92
CA PRO A 229 -3.76 -1.23 -37.10
C PRO A 229 -4.79 -1.16 -35.97
N GLU A 230 -5.94 -1.83 -36.11
CA GLU A 230 -6.99 -1.97 -35.10
C GLU A 230 -6.56 -2.72 -33.83
N LEU A 231 -5.38 -3.36 -33.84
CA LEU A 231 -4.79 -4.04 -32.69
C LEU A 231 -3.83 -3.15 -31.90
N LEU A 232 -3.42 -1.99 -32.43
CA LEU A 232 -2.41 -1.15 -31.80
C LEU A 232 -2.84 -0.62 -30.43
N ASP A 233 -4.14 -0.54 -30.19
CA ASP A 233 -4.77 -0.03 -28.98
C ASP A 233 -5.32 -1.15 -28.07
N PHE A 234 -4.88 -2.40 -28.24
CA PHE A 234 -5.33 -3.54 -27.40
C PHE A 234 -5.15 -3.30 -25.90
N ALA A 235 -4.20 -2.45 -25.51
CA ALA A 235 -3.99 -2.04 -24.13
C ALA A 235 -5.23 -1.38 -23.51
N ASN A 236 -6.09 -0.75 -24.33
CA ASN A 236 -7.34 -0.15 -23.88
C ASN A 236 -8.39 -1.21 -23.45
N ASP A 237 -8.23 -2.47 -23.87
CA ASP A 237 -9.08 -3.56 -23.41
C ASP A 237 -8.69 -4.04 -21.99
N LEU A 238 -7.54 -3.61 -21.45
CA LEU A 238 -6.88 -4.18 -20.27
C LEU A 238 -6.70 -3.15 -19.14
N VAL A 239 -7.71 -2.33 -18.90
CA VAL A 239 -7.62 -1.14 -18.02
C VAL A 239 -7.28 -1.48 -16.56
N HIS A 240 -7.72 -2.64 -16.05
CA HIS A 240 -7.46 -3.04 -14.66
C HIS A 240 -6.15 -3.81 -14.49
N LEU A 241 -5.49 -4.20 -15.59
CA LEU A 241 -4.32 -5.09 -15.55
C LEU A 241 -3.16 -4.52 -14.73
N GLU A 242 -2.86 -3.21 -14.88
CA GLU A 242 -1.77 -2.58 -14.13
C GLU A 242 -2.06 -2.50 -12.62
N ALA A 243 -3.30 -2.18 -12.24
CA ALA A 243 -3.71 -2.18 -10.85
C ALA A 243 -3.64 -3.60 -10.26
N ALA A 244 -4.18 -4.58 -10.98
CA ALA A 244 -4.14 -5.99 -10.60
C ALA A 244 -2.71 -6.52 -10.39
N SER A 245 -1.73 -6.06 -11.19
CA SER A 245 -0.33 -6.48 -11.06
C SER A 245 0.36 -6.07 -9.74
N LYS A 246 -0.25 -5.16 -8.99
CA LYS A 246 0.23 -4.65 -7.70
C LYS A 246 -0.44 -5.32 -6.50
N ILE A 247 -1.49 -6.11 -6.73
CA ILE A 247 -2.22 -6.81 -5.67
C ILE A 247 -1.46 -8.07 -5.29
N GLU A 248 -1.37 -8.35 -4.00
CA GLU A 248 -0.78 -9.58 -3.46
C GLU A 248 -1.89 -10.44 -2.84
N LEU A 249 -2.12 -11.64 -3.37
CA LEU A 249 -3.21 -12.52 -2.92
C LEU A 249 -3.05 -12.92 -1.44
N LYS A 250 -1.80 -12.99 -0.97
CA LYS A 250 -1.50 -13.26 0.43
C LYS A 250 -2.02 -12.16 1.35
N THR A 251 -1.86 -10.90 0.98
CA THR A 251 -2.36 -9.76 1.77
C THR A 251 -3.88 -9.79 1.86
N LEU A 252 -4.57 -10.07 0.75
CA LEU A 252 -6.03 -10.21 0.76
C LEU A 252 -6.50 -11.36 1.68
N ALA A 253 -5.75 -12.46 1.73
CA ALA A 253 -6.04 -13.57 2.63
C ALA A 253 -5.88 -13.17 4.11
N GLU A 254 -4.84 -12.39 4.43
CA GLU A 254 -4.58 -11.86 5.77
C GLU A 254 -5.67 -10.87 6.20
N GLU A 255 -6.11 -9.99 5.30
CA GLU A 255 -7.21 -9.03 5.52
C GLU A 255 -8.55 -9.74 5.75
N MET A 256 -8.89 -10.72 4.90
CA MET A 256 -10.09 -11.54 5.07
C MET A 256 -10.07 -12.31 6.40
N GLN A 257 -8.91 -12.82 6.81
CA GLN A 257 -8.76 -13.46 8.10
C GLN A 257 -8.92 -12.47 9.26
N ALA A 258 -8.40 -11.25 9.12
CA ALA A 258 -8.53 -10.21 10.13
C ALA A 258 -9.99 -9.80 10.34
N LEU A 259 -10.78 -9.65 9.27
CA LEU A 259 -12.22 -9.39 9.35
C LEU A 259 -12.96 -10.50 10.10
N ASN A 260 -12.74 -11.77 9.72
CA ASN A 260 -13.37 -12.90 10.39
C ASN A 260 -13.02 -12.97 11.90
N LYS A 261 -11.74 -12.74 12.25
CA LYS A 261 -11.31 -12.68 13.65
C LYS A 261 -11.93 -11.49 14.39
N GLY A 262 -12.16 -10.37 13.72
CA GLY A 262 -12.86 -9.22 14.29
C GLY A 262 -14.31 -9.54 14.66
N ILE A 263 -15.05 -10.21 13.77
CA ILE A 263 -16.40 -10.70 14.03
C ILE A 263 -16.41 -11.70 15.20
N GLU A 264 -15.47 -12.65 15.23
CA GLU A 264 -15.35 -13.60 16.34
C GLU A 264 -15.14 -12.90 17.69
N LYS A 265 -14.28 -11.87 17.73
CA LYS A 265 -14.06 -11.07 18.95
C LYS A 265 -15.30 -10.30 19.38
N ILE A 266 -16.10 -9.82 18.44
CA ILE A 266 -17.39 -9.18 18.74
C ILE A 266 -18.34 -10.17 19.39
N LEU A 267 -18.49 -11.36 18.80
CA LEU A 267 -19.34 -12.42 19.36
C LEU A 267 -18.91 -12.79 20.78
N GLN A 268 -17.60 -12.96 21.00
CA GLN A 268 -17.04 -13.26 22.32
C GLN A 268 -17.34 -12.15 23.35
N GLU A 269 -17.14 -10.87 23.00
CA GLU A 269 -17.42 -9.78 23.94
C GLU A 269 -18.93 -9.57 24.15
N LEU A 270 -19.77 -9.80 23.13
CA LEU A 270 -21.22 -9.75 23.25
C LEU A 270 -21.72 -10.79 24.27
N MET A 271 -21.24 -12.04 24.17
CA MET A 271 -21.54 -13.11 25.13
C MET A 271 -21.02 -12.77 26.53
N ALA A 272 -19.78 -12.30 26.65
CA ALA A 272 -19.20 -11.94 27.94
C ALA A 272 -19.95 -10.79 28.62
N SER A 273 -20.51 -9.87 27.82
CA SER A 273 -21.25 -8.69 28.30
C SER A 273 -22.61 -9.00 28.93
N GLU A 274 -23.13 -10.23 28.79
CA GLU A 274 -24.41 -10.62 29.42
C GLU A 274 -24.36 -10.51 30.95
N ASN A 275 -23.19 -10.73 31.54
CA ASN A 275 -22.98 -10.72 32.99
C ASN A 275 -22.56 -9.35 33.55
N ASP A 276 -22.49 -8.31 32.72
CA ASP A 276 -22.01 -6.97 33.13
C ASP A 276 -23.09 -6.14 33.86
N GLY A 277 -24.35 -6.60 33.87
CA GLY A 277 -25.47 -5.86 34.42
C GLY A 277 -25.88 -4.66 33.55
N ALA A 278 -26.43 -3.62 34.18
CA ALA A 278 -27.08 -2.51 33.47
C ALA A 278 -26.11 -1.64 32.65
N ILE A 279 -24.83 -1.58 33.04
CA ILE A 279 -23.84 -0.70 32.42
C ILE A 279 -23.57 -1.04 30.94
N SER A 280 -23.68 -2.32 30.57
CA SER A 280 -23.45 -2.80 29.19
C SER A 280 -24.75 -3.01 28.40
N LEU A 281 -25.92 -2.62 28.91
CA LEU A 281 -27.19 -2.82 28.19
C LEU A 281 -27.19 -2.11 26.83
N GLY A 282 -26.91 -0.80 26.82
CA GLY A 282 -26.85 -0.01 25.58
C GLY A 282 -25.79 -0.52 24.62
N PHE A 283 -24.60 -0.84 25.15
CA PHE A 283 -23.49 -1.44 24.38
C PHE A 283 -23.92 -2.71 23.65
N ARG A 284 -24.62 -3.62 24.32
CA ARG A 284 -25.07 -4.88 23.71
C ARG A 284 -26.08 -4.67 22.60
N GLU A 285 -27.01 -3.74 22.76
CA GLU A 285 -28.01 -3.47 21.72
C GLU A 285 -27.37 -2.89 20.46
N VAL A 286 -26.49 -1.89 20.59
CA VAL A 286 -25.75 -1.33 19.45
C VAL A 286 -24.85 -2.38 18.81
N LEU A 287 -24.20 -3.23 19.62
CA LEU A 287 -23.31 -4.26 19.11
C LEU A 287 -24.05 -5.38 18.35
N LYS A 288 -25.26 -5.76 18.78
CA LYS A 288 -26.09 -6.74 18.06
C LYS A 288 -26.53 -6.22 16.69
N GLU A 289 -26.95 -4.96 16.62
CA GLU A 289 -27.35 -4.33 15.35
C GLU A 289 -26.16 -4.30 14.38
N PHE A 290 -25.00 -3.83 14.85
CA PHE A 290 -23.78 -3.85 14.05
C PHE A 290 -23.39 -5.26 13.60
N LEU A 291 -23.41 -6.23 14.51
CA LEU A 291 -23.03 -7.62 14.23
C LEU A 291 -23.90 -8.22 13.13
N HIS A 292 -25.22 -8.01 13.17
CA HIS A 292 -26.13 -8.52 12.15
C HIS A 292 -25.74 -8.05 10.74
N THR A 293 -25.49 -6.75 10.58
CA THR A 293 -25.05 -6.16 9.31
C THR A 293 -23.64 -6.63 8.92
N ALA A 294 -22.72 -6.71 9.89
CA ALA A 294 -21.34 -7.08 9.63
C ALA A 294 -21.19 -8.54 9.19
N GLU A 295 -21.96 -9.46 9.79
CA GLU A 295 -21.98 -10.88 9.39
C GLU A 295 -22.47 -11.06 7.94
N GLU A 296 -23.50 -10.33 7.53
CA GLU A 296 -24.01 -10.38 6.16
C GLU A 296 -22.96 -9.86 5.16
N GLN A 297 -22.33 -8.73 5.45
CA GLN A 297 -21.28 -8.18 4.60
C GLN A 297 -20.07 -9.11 4.50
N VAL A 298 -19.58 -9.66 5.62
CA VAL A 298 -18.46 -10.62 5.61
C VAL A 298 -18.81 -11.88 4.84
N LYS A 299 -20.06 -12.36 4.89
CA LYS A 299 -20.51 -13.52 4.11
C LYS A 299 -20.52 -13.25 2.61
N LEU A 300 -21.00 -12.07 2.18
CA LEU A 300 -20.94 -11.65 0.78
C LEU A 300 -19.49 -11.52 0.31
N LEU A 301 -18.65 -10.85 1.10
CA LEU A 301 -17.24 -10.66 0.83
C LEU A 301 -16.46 -11.98 0.76
N ALA A 302 -16.77 -12.94 1.63
CA ALA A 302 -16.20 -14.29 1.57
C ALA A 302 -16.53 -15.00 0.25
N SER A 303 -17.77 -14.82 -0.24
CA SER A 303 -18.21 -15.40 -1.50
C SER A 303 -17.46 -14.77 -2.68
N LEU A 304 -17.32 -13.44 -2.69
CA LEU A 304 -16.53 -12.70 -3.68
C LEU A 304 -15.05 -13.08 -3.62
N TYR A 305 -14.48 -13.25 -2.43
CA TYR A 305 -13.09 -13.69 -2.22
C TYR A 305 -12.84 -15.06 -2.86
N MET A 306 -13.72 -16.04 -2.61
CA MET A 306 -13.62 -17.37 -3.21
C MET A 306 -13.78 -17.35 -4.73
N GLU A 307 -14.69 -16.53 -5.26
CA GLU A 307 -14.84 -16.35 -6.70
C GLU A 307 -13.58 -15.73 -7.32
N SER A 308 -13.05 -14.68 -6.71
CA SER A 308 -11.87 -13.97 -7.19
C SER A 308 -10.63 -14.84 -7.17
N GLY A 309 -10.45 -15.67 -6.15
CA GLY A 309 -9.39 -16.69 -6.10
C GLY A 309 -9.49 -17.69 -7.25
N ARG A 310 -10.71 -18.20 -7.54
CA ARG A 310 -10.92 -19.10 -8.70
C ARG A 310 -10.66 -18.40 -10.03
N ASN A 311 -11.07 -17.14 -10.17
CA ASN A 311 -10.83 -16.35 -11.37
C ASN A 311 -9.32 -16.12 -11.58
N ALA A 312 -8.61 -15.78 -10.51
CA ALA A 312 -7.15 -15.64 -10.49
C ALA A 312 -6.44 -16.91 -10.97
N ASP A 313 -6.79 -18.07 -10.41
CA ASP A 313 -6.24 -19.37 -10.85
C ASP A 313 -6.62 -19.69 -12.31
N SER A 314 -7.85 -19.36 -12.71
CA SER A 314 -8.31 -19.56 -14.09
C SER A 314 -7.51 -18.76 -15.10
N LEU A 315 -6.94 -17.62 -14.71
CA LEU A 315 -6.11 -16.80 -15.58
C LEU A 315 -4.77 -17.50 -15.87
N SER A 316 -4.13 -18.08 -14.85
CA SER A 316 -2.91 -18.88 -15.05
C SER A 316 -3.19 -20.08 -15.95
N HIS A 317 -4.29 -20.79 -15.71
CA HIS A 317 -4.69 -21.91 -16.57
C HIS A 317 -5.00 -21.49 -18.01
N TYR A 318 -5.59 -20.31 -18.22
CA TYR A 318 -5.86 -19.79 -19.56
C TYR A 318 -4.61 -19.64 -20.41
N PHE A 319 -3.46 -19.31 -19.80
CA PHE A 319 -2.16 -19.25 -20.48
C PHE A 319 -1.38 -20.58 -20.46
N GLY A 320 -1.99 -21.68 -20.00
CA GLY A 320 -1.33 -22.98 -19.91
C GLY A 320 -0.24 -23.04 -18.83
N GLU A 321 -0.37 -22.20 -17.79
CA GLU A 321 0.50 -22.20 -16.62
C GLU A 321 -0.17 -22.90 -15.42
N ASP A 322 0.66 -23.28 -14.46
CA ASP A 322 0.25 -23.86 -13.19
C ASP A 322 0.17 -22.72 -12.15
N PRO A 323 -1.00 -22.44 -11.54
CA PRO A 323 -1.16 -21.39 -10.54
C PRO A 323 -0.19 -21.50 -9.36
N ALA A 324 0.25 -22.71 -9.00
CA ALA A 324 1.23 -22.90 -7.94
C ALA A 324 2.65 -22.44 -8.31
N ARG A 325 2.95 -22.37 -9.61
CA ARG A 325 4.29 -22.02 -10.14
C ARG A 325 4.33 -20.64 -10.79
N CYS A 326 3.23 -20.23 -11.39
CA CYS A 326 3.03 -18.94 -12.03
C CYS A 326 1.67 -18.40 -11.55
N PRO A 327 1.63 -17.83 -10.33
CA PRO A 327 0.40 -17.33 -9.74
C PRO A 327 -0.08 -16.08 -10.48
N PHE A 328 -1.29 -15.65 -10.17
CA PHE A 328 -1.94 -14.49 -10.77
C PHE A 328 -1.07 -13.24 -10.82
N GLU A 329 -0.33 -12.95 -9.74
CA GLU A 329 0.58 -11.80 -9.65
C GLU A 329 1.69 -11.88 -10.69
N GLN A 330 2.22 -13.08 -10.95
CA GLN A 330 3.25 -13.27 -11.96
C GLN A 330 2.67 -13.11 -13.37
N VAL A 331 1.51 -13.70 -13.63
CA VAL A 331 0.81 -13.59 -14.93
C VAL A 331 0.52 -12.13 -15.27
N THR A 332 -0.10 -11.40 -14.33
CA THR A 332 -0.45 -9.99 -14.52
C THR A 332 0.80 -9.10 -14.65
N LYS A 333 1.88 -9.38 -13.91
CA LYS A 333 3.17 -8.68 -14.07
C LYS A 333 3.78 -8.89 -15.46
N ILE A 334 3.79 -10.12 -15.97
CA ILE A 334 4.32 -10.43 -17.31
C ILE A 334 3.51 -9.69 -18.38
N LEU A 335 2.18 -9.76 -18.31
CA LEU A 335 1.30 -9.10 -19.27
C LEU A 335 1.44 -7.57 -19.21
N THR A 336 1.53 -6.99 -18.01
CA THR A 336 1.75 -5.56 -17.82
C THR A 336 3.09 -5.11 -18.42
N LEU A 337 4.16 -5.87 -18.18
CA LEU A 337 5.47 -5.58 -18.75
C LEU A 337 5.48 -5.71 -20.27
N PHE A 338 4.83 -6.75 -20.80
CA PHE A 338 4.64 -6.93 -22.25
C PHE A 338 3.92 -5.72 -22.86
N MET A 339 2.79 -5.31 -22.28
CA MET A 339 2.01 -4.16 -22.74
C MET A 339 2.82 -2.87 -22.75
N LYS A 340 3.50 -2.56 -21.64
CA LYS A 340 4.37 -1.37 -21.53
C LYS A 340 5.50 -1.39 -22.56
N THR A 341 6.09 -2.57 -22.78
CA THR A 341 7.16 -2.75 -23.77
C THR A 341 6.64 -2.56 -25.19
N PHE A 342 5.46 -3.11 -25.51
CA PHE A 342 4.82 -2.94 -26.82
C PHE A 342 4.56 -1.47 -27.12
N ILE A 343 3.93 -0.74 -26.19
CA ILE A 343 3.64 0.70 -26.35
C ILE A 343 4.93 1.48 -26.57
N LYS A 344 5.95 1.23 -25.74
CA LYS A 344 7.26 1.88 -25.86
C LYS A 344 7.91 1.61 -27.22
N SER A 345 7.96 0.36 -27.67
CA SER A 345 8.56 0.01 -28.97
C SER A 345 7.76 0.58 -30.15
N ARG A 346 6.45 0.73 -30.02
CA ARG A 346 5.62 1.44 -31.02
C ARG A 346 6.01 2.91 -31.12
N GLU A 347 6.09 3.61 -29.99
CA GLU A 347 6.51 5.02 -29.95
C GLU A 347 7.94 5.21 -30.50
N GLU A 348 8.85 4.29 -30.21
CA GLU A 348 10.21 4.30 -30.75
C GLU A 348 10.20 4.12 -32.28
N ASN A 349 9.38 3.20 -32.82
CA ASN A 349 9.19 3.04 -34.27
C ASN A 349 8.63 4.31 -34.93
N GLU A 350 7.61 4.94 -34.35
CA GLU A 350 7.00 6.16 -34.87
C GLU A 350 8.02 7.30 -34.94
N LYS A 351 8.81 7.49 -33.88
CA LYS A 351 9.90 8.49 -33.84
C LYS A 351 10.95 8.24 -34.92
N LEU A 352 11.34 6.97 -35.14
CA LEU A 352 12.29 6.61 -36.18
C LEU A 352 11.75 6.88 -37.58
N ALA A 353 10.50 6.53 -37.84
CA ALA A 353 9.83 6.78 -39.12
C ALA A 353 9.71 8.29 -39.40
N GLU A 354 9.36 9.09 -38.39
CA GLU A 354 9.30 10.55 -38.51
C GLU A 354 10.67 11.17 -38.79
N ALA A 355 11.73 10.69 -38.10
CA ALA A 355 13.09 11.15 -38.31
C ALA A 355 13.60 10.82 -39.72
N GLU A 356 13.30 9.62 -40.23
CA GLU A 356 13.65 9.20 -41.58
C GLU A 356 12.93 10.05 -42.64
N LYS A 357 11.63 10.29 -42.46
CA LYS A 357 10.85 11.19 -43.33
C LYS A 357 11.44 12.60 -43.36
N LYS A 358 11.76 13.18 -42.20
CA LYS A 358 12.40 14.52 -42.12
C LYS A 358 13.77 14.55 -42.78
N LYS A 359 14.53 13.46 -42.72
CA LYS A 359 15.84 13.35 -43.39
C LYS A 359 15.67 13.34 -44.91
N LEU A 360 14.76 12.50 -45.43
CA LEU A 360 14.46 12.42 -46.86
C LEU A 360 13.93 13.75 -47.41
N GLU A 361 13.07 14.44 -46.67
CA GLU A 361 12.58 15.77 -47.04
C GLU A 361 13.72 16.80 -47.12
N LYS A 362 14.66 16.80 -46.16
CA LYS A 362 15.84 17.68 -46.18
C LYS A 362 16.79 17.35 -47.34
N GLU A 363 16.99 16.08 -47.66
CA GLU A 363 17.81 15.64 -48.79
C GLU A 363 17.18 16.05 -50.12
N ALA A 364 15.86 15.85 -50.29
CA ALA A 364 15.13 16.29 -51.47
C ALA A 364 15.15 17.82 -51.66
N ILE A 365 15.09 18.60 -50.58
CA ILE A 365 15.25 20.07 -50.65
C ILE A 365 16.67 20.46 -51.08
N LYS A 366 17.69 19.78 -50.53
CA LYS A 366 19.09 20.02 -50.91
C LYS A 366 19.36 19.69 -52.38
N GLU A 367 18.90 18.54 -52.87
CA GLU A 367 19.05 18.16 -54.28
C GLU A 367 18.35 19.14 -55.24
N LYS A 368 17.12 19.57 -54.91
CA LYS A 368 16.41 20.60 -55.68
C LYS A 368 17.11 21.96 -55.66
N SER A 369 17.79 22.30 -54.56
CA SER A 369 18.57 23.54 -54.47
C SER A 369 19.88 23.47 -55.24
N ALA A 370 20.54 22.31 -55.27
CA ALA A 370 21.77 22.09 -56.04
C ALA A 370 21.50 22.10 -57.55
N THR A 371 20.48 21.37 -58.03
CA THR A 371 20.09 21.36 -59.45
C THR A 371 19.65 22.74 -59.96
N LYS A 372 18.98 23.55 -59.14
CA LYS A 372 18.68 24.95 -59.50
C LYS A 372 19.93 25.83 -59.62
N LYS A 373 20.95 25.56 -58.80
CA LYS A 373 22.20 26.32 -58.81
C LYS A 373 23.05 25.94 -60.02
N ASP A 374 23.16 24.66 -60.32
CA ASP A 374 23.87 24.15 -61.51
C ASP A 374 23.22 24.63 -62.82
N ALA A 375 21.88 24.68 -62.86
CA ALA A 375 21.17 25.24 -64.02
C ALA A 375 21.42 26.74 -64.20
N ALA A 376 21.48 27.50 -63.10
CA ALA A 376 21.78 28.93 -63.15
C ALA A 376 23.24 29.22 -63.55
N ASP A 377 24.18 28.40 -63.09
CA ASP A 377 25.60 28.53 -63.44
C ASP A 377 25.85 28.16 -64.92
N ASN A 378 25.18 27.11 -65.45
CA ASN A 378 25.24 26.77 -66.87
C ASN A 378 24.63 27.85 -67.78
N ASP A 379 23.48 28.44 -67.41
CA ASP A 379 22.88 29.53 -68.17
C ASP A 379 23.79 30.77 -68.20
N ASN A 380 24.50 31.03 -67.10
CA ASN A 380 25.44 32.13 -67.02
C ASN A 380 26.68 31.88 -67.90
N GLU A 381 27.20 30.66 -67.90
CA GLU A 381 28.36 30.27 -68.73
C GLU A 381 28.02 30.27 -70.24
N LEU A 382 26.82 29.82 -70.62
CA LEU A 382 26.32 29.88 -71.99
C LEU A 382 26.19 31.34 -72.48
N ASN A 383 25.66 32.22 -71.64
CA ASN A 383 25.55 33.64 -71.95
C ASN A 383 26.93 34.31 -72.11
N LEU A 384 27.91 33.94 -71.28
CA LEU A 384 29.30 34.40 -71.38
C LEU A 384 29.99 33.92 -72.67
N GLN A 385 29.73 32.68 -73.12
CA GLN A 385 30.24 32.17 -74.40
C GLN A 385 29.61 32.88 -75.61
N ILE A 386 28.29 33.12 -75.58
CA ILE A 386 27.60 33.87 -76.64
C ILE A 386 28.15 35.30 -76.75
N HIS A 387 28.51 35.93 -75.63
CA HIS A 387 29.10 37.27 -75.64
C HIS A 387 30.51 37.29 -76.25
N ARG A 388 31.35 36.29 -75.95
CA ARG A 388 32.72 36.18 -76.51
C ARG A 388 32.76 35.94 -78.01
N HIS A 389 31.75 35.30 -78.60
CA HIS A 389 31.70 35.05 -80.05
C HIS A 389 31.15 36.22 -80.88
N ARG A 390 30.63 37.28 -80.23
CA ARG A 390 30.04 38.46 -80.90
C ARG A 390 30.98 39.68 -80.96
N THR A 391 32.12 39.62 -80.29
CA THR A 391 33.27 40.54 -80.39
C THR A 391 34.37 39.89 -81.19
#